data_AF-A0A2V6ZDQ5-F1
#
_entry.id   AF-A0A2V6ZDQ5-F1
#
_cell.length_a   1.000
_cell.length_b   1.000
_cell.length_c   1.000
_cell.angle_alpha   90.00
_cell.angle_beta   90.00
_cell.angle_gamma   90.00
#
_symmetry.space_group_name_H-M   'P 1'
#
loop_
_entity.id
_entity.type
_entity.pdbx_description
1 polymer ?
#
loop_
_entity_poly.entity_id
_entity_poly.type
_entity_poly.pdbx_seq_one_letter_code
_entity_poly.pdbx_strand_id
1 'polypeptide(L)'
;MVHEGPGARVARPILLVLVAATLTVLLQSWVGDNTIYSPDSAGTRVEFHNAILKNEPPRGGSWRNAGLYGLNGRVFTVYLAEVVHRSTALSIGKTYFFIDSVALFSIFVLLFFFCRRWVSEPYCVIGMLFFGCVAVLTYRLHVFQPWDRLSLLSWMVMIILIWEDRLVLLALLLPIVMTIKWDVGVLPVLYGLTHASRENWRRVALATGGLGALALATFVALNTAFPGGFDVKRPIAAQLALNWGHFTVYKIAYPPLLAFIVPLVLATFGVRDADRRVRAAALLGVLLLPAMAMTRA
;
A
#
# COMPACT_ATOMS: atom_id res chain seq x y z
N MET A 1 27.12 -11.20 25.69
CA MET A 1 26.62 -9.83 25.44
C MET A 1 27.84 -8.95 25.21
N VAL A 2 28.09 -8.53 23.97
CA VAL A 2 29.21 -7.61 23.67
C VAL A 2 28.79 -6.22 24.11
N HIS A 3 29.52 -5.61 25.03
CA HIS A 3 29.29 -4.22 25.42
C HIS A 3 29.61 -3.32 24.23
N GLU A 4 28.57 -2.90 23.51
CA GLU A 4 28.71 -1.93 22.44
C GLU A 4 29.13 -0.58 23.02
N GLY A 5 30.27 -0.09 22.55
CA GLY A 5 30.78 1.24 22.89
C GLY A 5 29.76 2.33 22.53
N PRO A 6 29.72 3.45 23.27
CA PRO A 6 28.74 4.51 23.08
C PRO A 6 28.68 5.07 21.65
N GLY A 7 29.81 5.10 20.93
CA GLY A 7 29.86 5.51 19.52
C GLY A 7 29.06 4.61 18.57
N ALA A 8 29.05 3.29 18.80
CA ALA A 8 28.28 2.35 17.99
C ALA A 8 26.76 2.52 18.19
N ARG A 9 26.33 2.96 19.39
CA ARG A 9 24.91 3.19 19.70
C ARG A 9 24.34 4.41 18.98
N VAL A 10 25.17 5.41 18.69
CA VAL A 10 24.79 6.63 17.96
C VAL A 10 24.94 6.47 16.44
N ALA A 11 26.00 5.78 15.98
CA ALA A 11 26.24 5.58 14.55
C ALA A 11 25.14 4.77 13.85
N ARG A 12 24.53 3.80 14.54
CA ARG A 12 23.48 2.93 13.98
C ARG A 12 22.19 3.64 13.57
N PRO A 13 21.53 4.43 14.45
CA PRO A 13 20.33 5.17 14.06
C PRO A 13 20.64 6.20 12.96
N ILE A 14 21.82 6.81 12.99
CA ILE A 14 22.26 7.73 11.92
C ILE A 14 22.36 6.97 10.59
N LEU A 15 23.02 5.81 10.56
CA LEU A 15 23.15 5.01 9.34
C LEU A 15 21.79 4.55 8.81
N LEU A 16 20.86 4.15 9.68
CA LEU A 16 19.49 3.82 9.30
C LEU A 16 18.79 5.01 8.62
N VAL A 17 18.86 6.19 9.25
CA VAL A 17 18.27 7.41 8.71
C VAL A 17 18.89 7.75 7.36
N LEU A 18 20.20 7.63 7.21
CA LEU A 18 20.91 7.89 5.95
C LEU A 18 20.50 6.91 4.86
N VAL A 19 20.37 5.61 5.17
CA VAL A 19 19.92 4.60 4.19
C VAL A 19 18.47 4.87 3.78
N ALA A 20 17.57 5.12 4.73
CA ALA A 20 16.17 5.43 4.45
C ALA A 20 16.02 6.72 3.63
N ALA A 21 16.79 7.76 3.95
CA ALA A 21 16.82 9.01 3.20
C ALA A 21 17.36 8.80 1.79
N THR A 22 18.47 8.07 1.63
CA THR A 22 19.07 7.78 0.32
C THR A 22 18.09 7.01 -0.57
N LEU A 23 17.46 5.96 -0.05
CA LEU A 23 16.45 5.20 -0.80
C LEU A 23 15.23 6.05 -1.17
N THR A 24 14.79 6.92 -0.26
CA THR A 24 13.68 7.85 -0.52
C THR A 24 14.03 8.81 -1.65
N VAL A 25 15.22 9.45 -1.60
CA VAL A 25 15.69 10.37 -2.64
C VAL A 25 15.87 9.67 -3.97
N LEU A 26 16.48 8.48 -4.00
CA LEU A 26 16.64 7.71 -5.24
C LEU A 26 15.28 7.39 -5.86
N LEU A 27 14.31 6.92 -5.08
CA LEU A 27 12.99 6.58 -5.60
C LEU A 27 12.18 7.81 -6.01
N GLN A 28 12.25 8.92 -5.27
CA GLN A 28 11.49 10.12 -5.56
C GLN A 28 12.12 10.95 -6.68
N SER A 29 13.41 11.26 -6.57
CA SER A 29 14.10 12.18 -7.49
C SER A 29 14.75 11.49 -8.69
N TRP A 30 15.15 10.21 -8.58
CA TRP A 30 15.72 9.51 -9.74
C TRP A 30 14.67 8.71 -10.50
N VAL A 31 13.82 7.95 -9.81
CA VAL A 31 12.74 7.19 -10.47
C VAL A 31 11.50 8.07 -10.68
N GLY A 32 11.05 8.77 -9.64
CA GLY A 32 9.82 9.57 -9.66
C GLY A 32 9.86 10.72 -10.66
N ASP A 33 10.92 11.52 -10.69
CA ASP A 33 11.05 12.66 -11.62
C ASP A 33 11.06 12.23 -13.10
N ASN A 34 11.50 11.01 -13.40
CA ASN A 34 11.45 10.44 -14.75
C ASN A 34 10.13 9.70 -15.06
N THR A 35 9.20 9.64 -14.09
CA THR A 35 7.94 8.90 -14.21
C THR A 35 6.76 9.75 -13.75
N ILE A 36 6.23 9.50 -12.54
CA ILE A 36 5.00 10.09 -12.03
C ILE A 36 5.13 11.56 -11.64
N TYR A 37 6.35 12.05 -11.38
CA TYR A 37 6.66 13.46 -11.08
C TYR A 37 7.23 14.22 -12.28
N SER A 38 7.35 13.57 -13.44
CA SER A 38 7.78 14.21 -14.69
C SER A 38 6.96 15.44 -15.05
N PRO A 39 7.54 16.39 -15.81
CA PRO A 39 6.81 17.54 -16.36
C PRO A 39 5.58 17.13 -17.18
N ASP A 40 5.70 16.07 -17.98
CA ASP A 40 4.63 15.55 -18.85
C ASP A 40 3.39 15.11 -18.06
N SER A 41 3.62 14.62 -16.82
CA SER A 41 2.53 14.19 -15.94
C SER A 41 1.95 15.31 -15.09
N ALA A 42 2.53 16.52 -15.10
CA ALA A 42 2.14 17.61 -14.18
C ALA A 42 0.69 18.05 -14.33
N GLY A 43 0.22 18.21 -15.58
CA GLY A 43 -1.17 18.57 -15.86
C GLY A 43 -2.15 17.50 -15.35
N THR A 44 -1.86 16.23 -15.63
CA THR A 44 -2.66 15.09 -15.18
C THR A 44 -2.74 15.01 -13.65
N ARG A 45 -1.65 15.30 -12.92
CA ARG A 45 -1.66 15.32 -11.45
C ARG A 45 -2.65 16.34 -10.89
N VAL A 46 -2.63 17.55 -11.43
CA VAL A 46 -3.53 18.63 -11.00
C VAL A 46 -4.97 18.32 -11.40
N GLU A 47 -5.18 17.80 -12.61
CA GLU A 47 -6.48 17.36 -13.11
C GLU A 47 -7.10 16.28 -12.20
N PHE A 48 -6.34 15.25 -11.84
CA PHE A 48 -6.80 14.16 -10.97
C PHE A 48 -7.07 14.63 -9.55
N HIS A 49 -6.21 15.49 -9.00
CA HIS A 49 -6.44 16.11 -7.70
C HIS A 49 -7.79 16.86 -7.69
N ASN A 50 -8.01 17.74 -8.67
CA ASN A 50 -9.24 18.52 -8.74
C ASN A 50 -10.48 17.67 -9.00
N ALA A 51 -10.37 16.66 -9.85
CA ALA A 51 -11.45 15.74 -10.16
C ALA A 51 -11.95 15.04 -8.88
N ILE A 52 -11.04 14.46 -8.09
CA ILE A 52 -11.40 13.78 -6.84
C ILE A 52 -11.88 14.79 -5.79
N LEU A 53 -11.20 15.93 -5.65
CA LEU A 53 -11.56 16.97 -4.69
C LEU A 53 -13.01 17.45 -4.88
N LYS A 54 -13.44 17.61 -6.14
CA LYS A 54 -14.78 18.06 -6.52
C LYS A 54 -15.76 16.91 -6.74
N ASN A 55 -15.28 15.67 -6.73
CA ASN A 55 -16.02 14.48 -7.17
C ASN A 55 -16.66 14.67 -8.57
N GLU A 56 -15.89 15.22 -9.51
CA GLU A 56 -16.31 15.44 -10.89
C GLU A 56 -15.32 14.75 -11.86
N PRO A 57 -15.81 13.95 -12.82
CA PRO A 57 -14.92 13.30 -13.77
C PRO A 57 -14.22 14.35 -14.65
N PRO A 58 -12.93 14.18 -14.94
CA PRO A 58 -12.20 15.16 -15.72
C PRO A 58 -12.68 15.19 -17.17
N ARG A 59 -12.51 16.35 -17.83
CA ARG A 59 -12.84 16.60 -19.25
C ARG A 59 -14.31 16.36 -19.63
N GLY A 60 -15.23 16.44 -18.66
CA GLY A 60 -16.66 16.24 -18.89
C GLY A 60 -17.03 14.81 -19.33
N GLY A 61 -16.11 13.86 -19.18
CA GLY A 61 -16.30 12.46 -19.54
C GLY A 61 -16.85 11.61 -18.38
N SER A 62 -16.52 10.32 -18.41
CA SER A 62 -16.77 9.41 -17.29
C SER A 62 -15.49 9.12 -16.51
N TRP A 63 -15.62 8.71 -15.25
CA TRP A 63 -14.49 8.26 -14.43
C TRP A 63 -13.70 7.15 -15.11
N ARG A 64 -14.39 6.27 -15.85
CA ARG A 64 -13.76 5.21 -16.62
C ARG A 64 -12.85 5.72 -17.73
N ASN A 65 -13.32 6.70 -18.51
CA ASN A 65 -12.54 7.25 -19.63
C ASN A 65 -11.31 8.02 -19.14
N ALA A 66 -11.38 8.57 -17.95
CA ALA A 66 -10.27 9.23 -17.27
C ALA A 66 -9.22 8.27 -16.66
N GLY A 67 -9.46 6.95 -16.69
CA GLY A 67 -8.62 5.98 -15.96
C GLY A 67 -8.83 6.01 -14.44
N LEU A 68 -9.90 6.63 -13.96
CA LEU A 68 -10.22 6.83 -12.54
C LEU A 68 -11.43 5.98 -12.07
N TYR A 69 -11.72 4.89 -12.78
CA TYR A 69 -12.84 4.01 -12.47
C TYR A 69 -12.73 3.42 -11.05
N GLY A 70 -13.70 3.74 -10.19
CA GLY A 70 -13.74 3.31 -8.80
C GLY A 70 -12.61 3.94 -7.98
N LEU A 71 -12.09 5.11 -8.36
CA LEU A 71 -11.00 5.75 -7.62
C LEU A 71 -11.44 7.05 -6.93
N ASN A 72 -12.60 7.60 -7.28
CA ASN A 72 -13.12 8.85 -6.73
C ASN A 72 -13.43 8.79 -5.22
N GLY A 73 -13.69 7.60 -4.66
CA GLY A 73 -13.86 7.41 -3.21
C GLY A 73 -12.54 7.38 -2.40
N ARG A 74 -11.38 7.53 -3.04
CA ARG A 74 -10.05 7.56 -2.41
C ARG A 74 -9.64 8.99 -2.06
N VAL A 75 -10.34 9.58 -1.11
CA VAL A 75 -10.32 11.03 -0.86
C VAL A 75 -9.27 11.50 0.13
N PHE A 76 -8.79 10.65 1.05
CA PHE A 76 -7.97 11.13 2.17
C PHE A 76 -6.67 11.79 1.73
N THR A 77 -5.91 11.15 0.84
CA THR A 77 -4.64 11.74 0.40
C THR A 77 -4.85 13.02 -0.39
N VAL A 78 -5.96 13.13 -1.12
CA VAL A 78 -6.33 14.35 -1.86
C VAL A 78 -6.66 15.48 -0.90
N TYR A 79 -7.47 15.22 0.14
CA TYR A 79 -7.81 16.21 1.14
C TYR A 79 -6.61 16.62 2.00
N LEU A 80 -5.76 15.66 2.37
CA LEU A 80 -4.49 15.95 3.05
C LEU A 80 -3.60 16.85 2.18
N ALA A 81 -3.46 16.52 0.89
CA ALA A 81 -2.70 17.34 -0.04
C ALA A 81 -3.30 18.75 -0.19
N GLU A 82 -4.62 18.88 -0.23
CA GLU A 82 -5.27 20.19 -0.32
C GLU A 82 -5.03 21.05 0.93
N VAL A 83 -5.10 20.45 2.13
CA VAL A 83 -4.78 21.15 3.38
C VAL A 83 -3.33 21.63 3.40
N VAL A 84 -2.37 20.77 3.01
CA VAL A 84 -0.96 21.13 2.96
C VAL A 84 -0.71 22.21 1.91
N HIS A 85 -1.30 22.07 0.72
CA HIS A 85 -1.23 23.05 -0.36
C HIS A 85 -1.67 24.44 0.12
N ARG A 86 -2.87 24.53 0.70
CA ARG A 86 -3.42 25.81 1.21
C ARG A 86 -2.60 26.39 2.36
N SER A 87 -2.04 25.54 3.22
CA SER A 87 -1.29 25.99 4.40
C SER A 87 0.14 26.43 4.09
N THR A 88 0.72 25.97 2.99
CA THR A 88 2.14 26.20 2.64
C THR A 88 2.35 26.97 1.35
N ALA A 89 1.28 27.16 0.56
CA ALA A 89 1.31 27.71 -0.80
C ALA A 89 2.22 26.92 -1.79
N LEU A 90 2.64 25.70 -1.44
CA LEU A 90 3.37 24.81 -2.36
C LEU A 90 2.45 24.38 -3.50
N SER A 91 2.96 24.23 -4.72
CA SER A 91 2.15 23.65 -5.80
C SER A 91 1.64 22.24 -5.44
N ILE A 92 0.50 21.83 -6.00
CA ILE A 92 -0.06 20.48 -5.78
C ILE A 92 0.97 19.38 -6.05
N GLY A 93 1.75 19.51 -7.13
CA GLY A 93 2.82 18.57 -7.46
C GLY A 93 3.89 18.47 -6.37
N LYS A 94 4.39 19.60 -5.85
CA LYS A 94 5.36 19.63 -4.74
C LYS A 94 4.77 19.07 -3.44
N THR A 95 3.48 19.31 -3.23
CA THR A 95 2.76 18.82 -2.06
C THR A 95 2.68 17.29 -2.05
N TYR A 96 2.29 16.67 -3.18
CA TYR A 96 2.30 15.21 -3.28
C TYR A 96 3.70 14.62 -3.19
N PHE A 97 4.69 15.23 -3.84
CA PHE A 97 6.09 14.82 -3.72
C PHE A 97 6.54 14.79 -2.26
N PHE A 98 6.18 15.82 -1.49
CA PHE A 98 6.48 15.88 -0.05
C PHE A 98 5.76 14.77 0.74
N ILE A 99 4.45 14.61 0.56
CA ILE A 99 3.66 13.57 1.25
C ILE A 99 4.22 12.18 0.94
N ASP A 100 4.47 11.87 -0.33
CA ASP A 100 5.02 10.58 -0.76
C ASP A 100 6.44 10.35 -0.23
N SER A 101 7.26 11.41 -0.15
CA SER A 101 8.60 11.33 0.42
C SER A 101 8.56 11.00 1.91
N VAL A 102 7.69 11.68 2.67
CA VAL A 102 7.48 11.40 4.11
C VAL A 102 6.95 9.99 4.31
N ALA A 103 5.97 9.57 3.51
CA ALA A 103 5.40 8.23 3.59
C ALA A 103 6.46 7.16 3.30
N LEU A 104 7.25 7.33 2.23
CA LEU A 104 8.28 6.39 1.82
C LEU A 104 9.43 6.29 2.83
N PHE A 105 9.90 7.42 3.36
CA PHE A 105 10.88 7.43 4.43
C PHE A 105 10.37 6.68 5.67
N SER A 106 9.11 6.95 6.05
CA SER A 106 8.47 6.30 7.20
C SER A 106 8.35 4.78 6.99
N ILE A 107 8.02 4.33 5.78
CA ILE A 107 7.98 2.90 5.45
C ILE A 107 9.34 2.25 5.68
N PHE A 108 10.43 2.85 5.18
CA PHE A 108 11.77 2.30 5.34
C PHE A 108 12.18 2.18 6.81
N VAL A 109 11.91 3.22 7.61
CA VAL A 109 12.18 3.21 9.05
C VAL A 109 11.34 2.14 9.77
N LEU A 110 10.03 2.09 9.51
CA LEU A 110 9.13 1.12 10.13
C LEU A 110 9.48 -0.31 9.73
N LEU A 111 9.82 -0.55 8.45
CA LEU A 111 10.21 -1.86 7.94
C LEU A 111 11.46 -2.37 8.67
N PHE A 112 12.47 -1.53 8.86
CA PHE A 112 13.67 -1.89 9.62
C PHE A 112 13.33 -2.34 11.04
N PHE A 113 12.60 -1.51 11.80
CA PHE A 113 12.27 -1.81 13.19
C PHE A 113 11.34 -3.01 13.32
N PHE A 114 10.45 -3.21 12.36
CA PHE A 114 9.60 -4.38 12.29
C PHE A 114 10.45 -5.63 12.06
N CYS A 115 11.26 -5.68 11.00
CA CYS A 115 12.08 -6.85 10.65
C CYS A 115 13.10 -7.23 11.73
N ARG A 116 13.64 -6.24 12.47
CA ARG A 116 14.64 -6.45 13.53
C ARG A 116 14.17 -7.38 14.66
N ARG A 117 12.87 -7.63 14.74
CA ARG A 117 12.28 -8.59 15.68
C ARG A 117 12.65 -10.05 15.38
N TRP A 118 13.03 -10.36 14.13
CA TRP A 118 13.31 -11.72 13.68
C TRP A 118 14.73 -11.92 13.17
N VAL A 119 15.29 -10.89 12.51
CA VAL A 119 16.57 -11.01 11.81
C VAL A 119 17.54 -9.95 12.30
N SER A 120 18.84 -10.22 12.12
CA SER A 120 19.88 -9.27 12.48
C SER A 120 19.81 -7.99 11.62
N GLU A 121 20.41 -6.92 12.11
CA GLU A 121 20.40 -5.60 11.46
C GLU A 121 20.84 -5.63 9.98
N PRO A 122 21.90 -6.38 9.58
CA PRO A 122 22.28 -6.48 8.16
C PRO A 122 21.16 -7.03 7.26
N TYR A 123 20.43 -8.06 7.72
CA TYR A 123 19.31 -8.61 6.97
C TYR A 123 18.12 -7.66 6.91
N CYS A 124 17.92 -6.82 7.93
CA CYS A 124 16.90 -5.76 7.88
C CYS A 124 17.23 -4.75 6.78
N VAL A 125 18.51 -4.33 6.67
CA VAL A 125 18.96 -3.43 5.60
C VAL A 125 18.80 -4.08 4.22
N ILE A 126 19.16 -5.35 4.07
CA ILE A 126 18.92 -6.11 2.83
C ILE A 126 17.42 -6.12 2.48
N GLY A 127 16.55 -6.34 3.47
CA GLY A 127 15.09 -6.28 3.29
C GLY A 127 14.60 -4.90 2.84
N MET A 128 15.15 -3.82 3.38
CA MET A 128 14.86 -2.45 2.94
C MET A 128 15.31 -2.21 1.50
N LEU A 129 16.51 -2.64 1.12
CA LEU A 129 17.03 -2.51 -0.24
C LEU A 129 16.17 -3.30 -1.23
N PHE A 130 15.80 -4.53 -0.88
CA PHE A 130 14.88 -5.36 -1.66
C PHE A 130 13.52 -4.65 -1.84
N PHE A 131 12.94 -4.14 -0.74
CA PHE A 131 11.69 -3.38 -0.81
C PHE A 131 11.84 -2.14 -1.69
N GLY A 132 12.96 -1.43 -1.63
CA GLY A 132 13.26 -0.30 -2.51
C GLY A 132 13.23 -0.68 -3.99
N CYS A 133 13.87 -1.80 -4.36
CA CYS A 133 13.83 -2.32 -5.73
C CYS A 133 12.41 -2.69 -6.17
N VAL A 134 11.62 -3.31 -5.29
CA VAL A 134 10.21 -3.64 -5.56
C VAL A 134 9.34 -2.39 -5.68
N ALA A 135 9.61 -1.36 -4.86
CA ALA A 135 8.86 -0.12 -4.86
C ALA A 135 8.95 0.63 -6.20
N VAL A 136 10.01 0.43 -7.00
CA VAL A 136 10.12 0.94 -8.38
C VAL A 136 8.91 0.55 -9.23
N LEU A 137 8.31 -0.62 -8.98
CA LEU A 137 7.14 -1.09 -9.73
C LEU A 137 5.92 -0.18 -9.55
N THR A 138 5.84 0.53 -8.42
CA THR A 138 4.77 1.52 -8.14
C THR A 138 4.98 2.86 -8.86
N TYR A 139 6.07 3.02 -9.61
CA TYR A 139 6.34 4.17 -10.47
C TYR A 139 6.14 3.85 -11.97
N ARG A 140 6.20 2.56 -12.34
CA ARG A 140 6.41 2.10 -13.73
C ARG A 140 5.26 2.36 -14.69
N LEU A 141 4.04 2.57 -14.21
CA LEU A 141 2.88 2.76 -15.09
C LEU A 141 2.74 4.19 -15.61
N HIS A 142 3.61 5.13 -15.20
CA HIS A 142 3.54 6.57 -15.54
C HIS A 142 2.21 7.27 -15.19
N VAL A 143 1.23 6.56 -14.64
CA VAL A 143 -0.03 7.11 -14.14
C VAL A 143 0.16 7.47 -12.68
N PHE A 144 0.12 8.77 -12.39
CA PHE A 144 0.15 9.25 -11.02
C PHE A 144 -1.10 8.82 -10.26
N GLN A 145 -0.89 8.07 -9.18
CA GLN A 145 -1.94 7.69 -8.23
C GLN A 145 -1.69 8.40 -6.89
N PRO A 146 -2.55 9.35 -6.48
CA PRO A 146 -2.36 10.17 -5.28
C PRO A 146 -2.13 9.39 -3.98
N TRP A 147 -2.59 8.14 -3.90
CA TRP A 147 -2.65 7.36 -2.67
C TRP A 147 -1.55 6.31 -2.52
N ASP A 148 -0.72 6.04 -3.53
CA ASP A 148 0.07 4.79 -3.54
C ASP A 148 1.08 4.67 -2.39
N ARG A 149 1.89 5.71 -2.12
CA ARG A 149 2.93 5.61 -1.07
C ARG A 149 2.30 5.66 0.32
N LEU A 150 1.28 6.51 0.49
CA LEU A 150 0.52 6.57 1.75
C LEU A 150 -0.24 5.26 2.02
N SER A 151 -0.74 4.60 0.97
CA SER A 151 -1.35 3.28 1.07
C SER A 151 -0.36 2.23 1.53
N LEU A 152 0.86 2.21 0.98
CA LEU A 152 1.92 1.29 1.44
C LEU A 152 2.28 1.52 2.92
N LEU A 153 2.40 2.78 3.34
CA LEU A 153 2.62 3.13 4.74
C LEU A 153 1.48 2.62 5.62
N SER A 154 0.24 2.81 5.16
CA SER A 154 -0.93 2.37 5.89
C SER A 154 -0.97 0.84 6.02
N TRP A 155 -0.65 0.10 4.96
CA TRP A 155 -0.49 -1.35 5.01
C TRP A 155 0.54 -1.77 6.06
N MET A 156 1.71 -1.13 6.08
CA MET A 156 2.76 -1.42 7.07
C MET A 156 2.27 -1.20 8.50
N VAL A 157 1.64 -0.05 8.77
CA VAL A 157 1.09 0.29 10.10
C VAL A 157 0.01 -0.72 10.50
N MET A 158 -0.92 -1.05 9.60
CA MET A 158 -2.02 -1.96 9.90
C MET A 158 -1.52 -3.40 10.14
N ILE A 159 -0.50 -3.86 9.41
CA ILE A 159 0.16 -5.15 9.68
C ILE A 159 0.80 -5.14 11.07
N ILE A 160 1.51 -4.07 11.45
CA ILE A 160 2.09 -3.94 12.79
C ILE A 160 0.99 -4.04 13.85
N LEU A 161 -0.13 -3.34 13.68
CA LEU A 161 -1.25 -3.37 14.63
C LEU A 161 -1.90 -4.76 14.75
N ILE A 162 -2.05 -5.48 13.63
CA ILE A 162 -2.49 -6.87 13.63
C ILE A 162 -1.50 -7.71 14.43
N TRP A 163 -0.20 -7.54 14.19
CA TRP A 163 0.84 -8.31 14.83
C TRP A 163 0.91 -8.11 16.35
N GLU A 164 0.68 -6.88 16.79
CA GLU A 164 0.65 -6.48 18.20
C GLU A 164 -0.72 -6.72 18.88
N ASP A 165 -1.67 -7.35 18.18
CA ASP A 165 -3.06 -7.55 18.64
C ASP A 165 -3.73 -6.27 19.16
N ARG A 166 -3.45 -5.13 18.52
CA ARG A 166 -4.04 -3.82 18.85
C ARG A 166 -5.40 -3.64 18.16
N LEU A 167 -6.35 -4.53 18.46
CA LEU A 167 -7.65 -4.61 17.79
C LEU A 167 -8.41 -3.28 17.76
N VAL A 168 -8.42 -2.52 18.86
CA VAL A 168 -9.13 -1.24 18.94
C VAL A 168 -8.53 -0.21 17.97
N LEU A 169 -7.20 -0.05 17.97
CA LEU A 169 -6.53 0.86 17.05
C LEU A 169 -6.71 0.42 15.60
N LEU A 170 -6.66 -0.89 15.35
CA LEU A 170 -6.92 -1.46 14.03
C LEU A 170 -8.33 -1.12 13.55
N ALA A 171 -9.34 -1.29 14.40
CA ALA A 171 -10.72 -0.97 14.09
C ALA A 171 -10.92 0.54 13.84
N LEU A 172 -10.28 1.41 14.62
CA LEU A 172 -10.38 2.87 14.43
C LEU A 172 -9.70 3.34 13.14
N LEU A 173 -8.54 2.77 12.80
CA LEU A 173 -7.77 3.18 11.63
C LEU A 173 -8.27 2.56 10.33
N LEU A 174 -8.90 1.37 10.37
CA LEU A 174 -9.36 0.68 9.16
C LEU A 174 -10.26 1.56 8.27
N PRO A 175 -11.31 2.24 8.78
CA PRO A 175 -12.12 3.14 7.96
C PRO A 175 -11.31 4.27 7.33
N ILE A 176 -10.38 4.86 8.09
CA ILE A 176 -9.52 5.96 7.62
C ILE A 176 -8.63 5.46 6.48
N VAL A 177 -7.99 4.30 6.65
CA VAL A 177 -7.11 3.76 5.60
C VAL A 177 -7.90 3.35 4.35
N MET A 178 -9.14 2.89 4.50
CA MET A 178 -10.00 2.61 3.35
C MET A 178 -10.31 3.87 2.52
N THR A 179 -10.30 5.06 3.13
CA THR A 179 -10.41 6.32 2.38
C THR A 179 -9.15 6.70 1.61
N ILE A 180 -8.02 6.01 1.83
CA ILE A 180 -6.78 6.10 1.04
C ILE A 180 -6.83 5.09 -0.11
N LYS A 181 -7.04 3.80 0.19
CA LYS A 181 -7.14 2.73 -0.81
C LYS A 181 -7.92 1.55 -0.25
N TRP A 182 -8.79 0.94 -1.05
CA TRP A 182 -9.70 -0.12 -0.58
C TRP A 182 -9.07 -1.50 -0.42
N ASP A 183 -7.84 -1.69 -0.89
CA ASP A 183 -7.16 -2.99 -0.84
C ASP A 183 -6.92 -3.47 0.60
N VAL A 184 -6.85 -2.57 1.58
CA VAL A 184 -6.80 -2.92 3.02
C VAL A 184 -8.06 -3.61 3.54
N GLY A 185 -9.15 -3.65 2.76
CA GLY A 185 -10.37 -4.40 3.09
C GLY A 185 -10.12 -5.91 3.27
N VAL A 186 -8.98 -6.43 2.82
CA VAL A 186 -8.58 -7.84 3.00
C VAL A 186 -7.86 -8.10 4.34
N LEU A 187 -7.44 -7.06 5.06
CA LEU A 187 -6.72 -7.20 6.34
C LEU A 187 -7.48 -7.89 7.48
N PRO A 188 -8.83 -7.88 7.55
CA PRO A 188 -9.56 -8.72 8.51
C PRO A 188 -9.22 -10.21 8.37
N VAL A 189 -8.98 -10.69 7.15
CA VAL A 189 -8.55 -12.08 6.89
C VAL A 189 -7.16 -12.32 7.49
N LEU A 190 -6.23 -11.38 7.31
CA LEU A 190 -4.89 -11.48 7.92
C LEU A 190 -4.97 -11.57 9.44
N TYR A 191 -5.81 -10.75 10.08
CA TYR A 191 -6.05 -10.80 11.53
C TYR A 191 -6.51 -12.20 11.97
N GLY A 192 -7.49 -12.77 11.26
CA GLY A 192 -8.00 -14.11 11.53
C GLY A 192 -6.92 -15.19 11.40
N LEU A 193 -6.18 -15.18 10.29
CA LEU A 193 -5.08 -16.14 10.05
C LEU A 193 -3.97 -16.03 11.11
N THR A 194 -3.70 -14.81 11.57
CA THR A 194 -2.63 -14.52 12.54
C THR A 194 -2.99 -15.06 13.93
N HIS A 195 -4.24 -14.91 14.38
CA HIS A 195 -4.60 -15.11 15.79
C HIS A 195 -5.47 -16.33 16.10
N ALA A 196 -6.16 -16.93 15.12
CA ALA A 196 -7.16 -17.98 15.36
C ALA A 196 -6.55 -19.32 15.83
N SER A 197 -6.57 -19.62 17.12
CA SER A 197 -6.19 -20.92 17.68
C SER A 197 -7.42 -21.73 18.09
N ARG A 198 -7.23 -23.01 18.42
CA ARG A 198 -8.32 -23.87 18.93
C ARG A 198 -8.96 -23.32 20.21
N GLU A 199 -8.21 -22.57 21.00
CA GLU A 199 -8.64 -22.05 22.30
C GLU A 199 -9.42 -20.73 22.19
N ASN A 200 -9.11 -19.90 21.19
CA ASN A 200 -9.66 -18.55 21.08
C ASN A 200 -10.49 -18.31 19.79
N TRP A 201 -10.76 -19.34 18.99
CA TRP A 201 -11.34 -19.21 17.65
C TRP A 201 -12.63 -18.38 17.61
N ARG A 202 -13.50 -18.49 18.62
CA ARG A 202 -14.76 -17.74 18.69
C ARG A 202 -14.50 -16.23 18.79
N ARG A 203 -13.60 -15.83 19.69
CA ARG A 203 -13.23 -14.43 19.89
C ARG A 203 -12.59 -13.86 18.63
N VAL A 204 -11.67 -14.61 18.02
CA VAL A 204 -11.00 -14.19 16.79
C VAL A 204 -11.97 -14.11 15.61
N ALA A 205 -12.89 -15.07 15.48
CA ALA A 205 -13.93 -15.04 14.45
C ALA A 205 -14.85 -13.82 14.60
N LEU A 206 -15.26 -13.48 15.83
CA LEU A 206 -16.04 -12.27 16.10
C LEU A 206 -15.27 -10.99 15.76
N ALA A 207 -13.99 -10.90 16.16
CA ALA A 207 -13.14 -9.75 15.84
C ALA A 207 -12.92 -9.61 14.32
N THR A 208 -12.56 -10.69 13.63
CA THR A 208 -12.44 -10.72 12.16
C THR A 208 -13.74 -10.36 11.48
N GLY A 209 -14.87 -10.92 11.93
CA GLY A 209 -16.20 -10.60 11.40
C GLY A 209 -16.57 -9.14 11.60
N GLY A 210 -16.30 -8.59 12.78
CA GLY A 210 -16.52 -7.17 13.10
C GLY A 210 -15.66 -6.24 12.24
N LEU A 211 -14.37 -6.54 12.06
CA LEU A 211 -13.49 -5.80 11.16
C LEU A 211 -13.96 -5.90 9.70
N GLY A 212 -14.42 -7.07 9.27
CA GLY A 212 -14.98 -7.28 7.93
C GLY A 212 -16.28 -6.48 7.71
N ALA A 213 -17.18 -6.48 8.69
CA ALA A 213 -18.40 -5.67 8.66
C ALA A 213 -18.09 -4.17 8.62
N LEU A 214 -17.10 -3.73 9.40
CA LEU A 214 -16.63 -2.34 9.39
C LEU A 214 -16.04 -1.94 8.04
N ALA A 215 -15.23 -2.81 7.43
CA ALA A 215 -14.68 -2.58 6.10
C ALA A 215 -15.80 -2.46 5.05
N LEU A 216 -16.76 -3.39 5.07
CA LEU A 216 -17.91 -3.38 4.16
C LEU A 216 -18.77 -2.13 4.35
N ALA A 217 -19.09 -1.77 5.60
CA ALA A 217 -19.86 -0.57 5.91
C ALA A 217 -19.14 0.70 5.42
N THR A 218 -17.82 0.79 5.62
CA THR A 218 -17.01 1.91 5.11
C THR A 218 -17.04 1.97 3.58
N PHE A 219 -16.87 0.83 2.91
CA PHE A 219 -16.94 0.76 1.46
C PHE A 219 -18.31 1.23 0.93
N VAL A 220 -19.40 0.77 1.54
CA VAL A 220 -20.77 1.20 1.17
C VAL A 220 -20.96 2.70 1.42
N ALA A 221 -20.52 3.20 2.58
CA ALA A 221 -20.61 4.62 2.92
C ALA A 221 -19.84 5.50 1.93
N LEU A 222 -18.62 5.13 1.57
CA LEU A 222 -17.82 5.85 0.57
C LEU A 222 -18.46 5.85 -0.81
N ASN A 223 -19.00 4.71 -1.26
CA ASN A 223 -19.70 4.63 -2.55
C ASN A 223 -21.01 5.42 -2.58
N THR A 224 -21.64 5.59 -1.42
CA THR A 224 -22.85 6.42 -1.29
C THR A 224 -22.49 7.91 -1.27
N ALA A 225 -21.41 8.28 -0.58
CA ALA A 225 -20.94 9.66 -0.48
C ALA A 225 -20.26 10.17 -1.78
N PHE A 226 -19.59 9.29 -2.52
CA PHE A 226 -18.87 9.61 -3.76
C PHE A 226 -19.42 8.79 -4.93
N PRO A 227 -20.63 9.08 -5.42
CA PRO A 227 -21.25 8.35 -6.52
C PRO A 227 -20.52 8.59 -7.85
N GLY A 228 -20.75 7.71 -8.83
CA GLY A 228 -20.19 7.81 -10.20
C GLY A 228 -18.89 7.06 -10.42
N GLY A 229 -18.18 6.63 -9.37
CA GLY A 229 -16.96 5.83 -9.53
C GLY A 229 -17.15 4.52 -10.28
N PHE A 230 -18.33 3.89 -10.15
CA PHE A 230 -18.62 2.56 -10.65
C PHE A 230 -19.73 2.54 -11.71
N ASP A 231 -19.54 3.32 -12.78
CA ASP A 231 -20.47 3.43 -13.91
C ASP A 231 -20.82 2.10 -14.62
N VAL A 232 -20.04 1.02 -14.44
CA VAL A 232 -20.24 -0.26 -15.12
C VAL A 232 -20.39 -1.40 -14.12
N LYS A 233 -21.64 -1.76 -13.83
CA LYS A 233 -21.94 -2.98 -13.06
C LYS A 233 -21.67 -4.21 -13.92
N ARG A 234 -20.56 -4.90 -13.65
CA ARG A 234 -20.24 -6.20 -14.27
C ARG A 234 -20.45 -7.33 -13.26
N PRO A 235 -21.04 -8.45 -13.69
CA PRO A 235 -20.96 -9.68 -12.91
C PRO A 235 -19.50 -10.06 -12.67
N ILE A 236 -19.22 -10.70 -11.52
CA ILE A 236 -17.87 -11.12 -11.13
C ILE A 236 -17.23 -11.95 -12.25
N ALA A 237 -17.95 -12.93 -12.81
CA ALA A 237 -17.45 -13.78 -13.89
C ALA A 237 -17.01 -12.99 -15.14
N ALA A 238 -17.76 -11.96 -15.52
CA ALA A 238 -17.42 -11.12 -16.67
C ALA A 238 -16.18 -10.25 -16.40
N GLN A 239 -16.03 -9.75 -15.18
CA GLN A 239 -14.83 -9.03 -14.77
C GLN A 239 -13.62 -9.96 -14.75
N LEU A 240 -13.76 -11.18 -14.22
CA LEU A 240 -12.72 -12.21 -14.23
C LEU A 240 -12.26 -12.55 -15.65
N ALA A 241 -13.19 -12.79 -16.58
CA ALA A 241 -12.88 -13.09 -17.97
C ALA A 241 -12.12 -11.95 -18.67
N LEU A 242 -12.55 -10.70 -18.46
CA LEU A 242 -11.89 -9.52 -19.02
C LEU A 242 -10.47 -9.35 -18.49
N ASN A 243 -10.28 -9.58 -17.18
CA ASN A 243 -8.97 -9.52 -16.55
C ASN A 243 -8.03 -10.61 -17.05
N TRP A 244 -8.53 -11.83 -17.23
CA TRP A 244 -7.78 -12.93 -17.82
C TRP A 244 -7.37 -12.65 -19.29
N GLY A 245 -8.28 -12.08 -20.07
CA GLY A 245 -7.99 -11.62 -21.43
C GLY A 245 -6.85 -10.59 -21.44
N HIS A 246 -6.87 -9.61 -20.54
CA HIS A 246 -5.77 -8.65 -20.41
C HIS A 246 -4.45 -9.34 -20.00
N PHE A 247 -4.48 -10.25 -19.02
CA PHE A 247 -3.28 -10.96 -18.58
C PHE A 247 -2.58 -11.70 -19.73
N THR A 248 -3.35 -12.34 -20.60
CA THR A 248 -2.81 -13.08 -21.76
C THR A 248 -2.36 -12.17 -22.90
N VAL A 249 -3.05 -11.05 -23.13
CA VAL A 249 -2.74 -10.10 -24.21
C VAL A 249 -1.50 -9.26 -23.89
N TYR A 250 -1.39 -8.71 -22.69
CA TYR A 250 -0.29 -7.83 -22.34
C TYR A 250 1.04 -8.55 -22.12
N LYS A 251 1.07 -9.89 -22.27
CA LYS A 251 2.24 -10.80 -22.16
C LYS A 251 3.29 -10.18 -21.25
N ILE A 252 2.90 -9.90 -20.02
CA ILE A 252 3.66 -8.91 -19.28
C ILE A 252 5.05 -9.52 -19.07
N ALA A 253 6.07 -8.95 -19.70
CA ALA A 253 7.45 -9.20 -19.36
C ALA A 253 7.59 -8.61 -17.96
N TYR A 254 7.35 -9.44 -16.93
CA TYR A 254 6.82 -9.00 -15.62
C TYR A 254 7.89 -9.03 -14.52
N PRO A 255 8.43 -7.87 -14.10
CA PRO A 255 9.08 -7.68 -12.81
C PRO A 255 8.17 -7.95 -11.59
N PRO A 256 6.84 -7.73 -11.60
CA PRO A 256 6.00 -8.08 -10.46
C PRO A 256 5.94 -9.58 -10.17
N LEU A 257 6.02 -10.46 -11.19
CA LEU A 257 6.16 -11.91 -10.95
C LEU A 257 7.41 -12.18 -10.14
N LEU A 258 8.55 -11.52 -10.40
CA LEU A 258 9.73 -11.64 -9.55
C LEU A 258 9.49 -11.03 -8.16
N ALA A 259 8.85 -9.87 -8.06
CA ALA A 259 8.53 -9.24 -6.78
C ALA A 259 7.62 -10.07 -5.88
N PHE A 260 6.78 -10.95 -6.44
CA PHE A 260 5.91 -11.84 -5.69
C PHE A 260 6.44 -13.30 -5.61
N ILE A 261 7.02 -13.84 -6.68
CA ILE A 261 7.60 -15.19 -6.70
C ILE A 261 8.83 -15.25 -5.81
N VAL A 262 9.72 -14.26 -5.83
CA VAL A 262 10.96 -14.33 -5.03
C VAL A 262 10.62 -14.45 -3.53
N PRO A 263 9.74 -13.60 -2.95
CA PRO A 263 9.28 -13.81 -1.57
C PRO A 263 8.58 -15.14 -1.34
N LEU A 264 7.82 -15.65 -2.31
CA LEU A 264 7.14 -16.95 -2.20
C LEU A 264 8.10 -18.15 -2.27
N VAL A 265 9.11 -18.10 -3.12
CA VAL A 265 10.17 -19.11 -3.23
C VAL A 265 11.02 -19.09 -1.96
N LEU A 266 11.48 -17.91 -1.53
CA LEU A 266 12.16 -17.75 -0.25
C LEU A 266 11.29 -18.24 0.92
N ALA A 267 9.99 -17.97 0.85
CA ALA A 267 9.03 -18.50 1.81
C ALA A 267 8.99 -20.03 1.77
N THR A 268 8.94 -20.69 0.60
CA THR A 268 8.94 -22.16 0.55
C THR A 268 10.19 -22.80 1.16
N PHE A 269 11.34 -22.13 1.13
CA PHE A 269 12.57 -22.63 1.74
C PHE A 269 12.70 -22.33 3.24
N GLY A 270 12.05 -21.27 3.76
CA GLY A 270 12.20 -20.82 5.16
C GLY A 270 10.93 -20.82 6.03
N VAL A 271 9.73 -21.00 5.47
CA VAL A 271 8.45 -20.81 6.18
C VAL A 271 8.04 -21.99 7.06
N ARG A 272 8.61 -23.17 6.83
CA ARG A 272 8.36 -24.35 7.69
C ARG A 272 8.75 -24.07 9.14
N ASP A 273 9.81 -23.30 9.34
CA ASP A 273 10.32 -22.92 10.67
C ASP A 273 9.91 -21.51 11.09
N ALA A 274 9.36 -20.71 10.17
CA ALA A 274 8.87 -19.37 10.48
C ALA A 274 7.71 -19.41 11.47
N ASP A 275 7.54 -18.34 12.25
CA ASP A 275 6.42 -18.25 13.17
C ASP A 275 5.07 -18.27 12.41
N ARG A 276 4.00 -18.56 13.15
CA ARG A 276 2.64 -18.63 12.61
C ARG A 276 2.25 -17.38 11.82
N ARG A 277 2.69 -16.22 12.27
CA ARG A 277 2.24 -14.94 11.77
C ARG A 277 2.93 -14.64 10.42
N VAL A 278 4.19 -15.04 10.25
CA VAL A 278 4.90 -15.01 8.96
C VAL A 278 4.22 -15.96 7.96
N ARG A 279 3.83 -17.17 8.40
CA ARG A 279 3.05 -18.11 7.57
C ARG A 279 1.72 -17.50 7.12
N ALA A 280 1.01 -16.81 8.02
CA ALA A 280 -0.26 -16.14 7.71
C ALA A 280 -0.09 -15.05 6.65
N ALA A 281 0.96 -14.22 6.76
CA ALA A 281 1.27 -13.19 5.76
C ALA A 281 1.61 -13.80 4.40
N ALA A 282 2.42 -14.87 4.37
CA ALA A 282 2.76 -15.59 3.14
C ALA A 282 1.51 -16.22 2.49
N LEU A 283 0.66 -16.90 3.28
CA LEU A 283 -0.59 -17.48 2.81
C LEU A 283 -1.53 -16.42 2.23
N LEU A 284 -1.69 -15.29 2.92
CA LEU A 284 -2.49 -14.18 2.39
C LEU A 284 -1.91 -13.68 1.05
N GLY A 285 -0.59 -13.50 0.96
CA GLY A 285 0.07 -13.13 -0.28
C GLY A 285 -0.24 -14.09 -1.45
N VAL A 286 -0.19 -15.40 -1.21
CA VAL A 286 -0.58 -16.43 -2.19
C VAL A 286 -2.05 -16.31 -2.56
N LEU A 287 -2.95 -16.15 -1.58
CA LEU A 287 -4.39 -16.04 -1.82
C LEU A 287 -4.76 -14.78 -2.60
N LEU A 288 -3.97 -13.72 -2.48
CA LEU A 288 -4.14 -12.47 -3.22
C LEU A 288 -3.55 -12.51 -4.63
N LEU A 289 -2.64 -13.45 -4.95
CA LEU A 289 -2.03 -13.55 -6.27
C LEU A 289 -3.05 -13.69 -7.42
N PRO A 290 -4.06 -14.57 -7.34
CA PRO A 290 -5.10 -14.63 -8.35
C PRO A 290 -5.82 -13.29 -8.50
N ALA A 291 -6.21 -12.66 -7.39
CA ALA A 291 -6.89 -11.37 -7.42
C ALA A 291 -6.00 -10.25 -8.02
N MET A 292 -4.70 -10.24 -7.73
CA MET A 292 -3.74 -9.26 -8.25
C MET A 292 -3.37 -9.49 -9.72
N ALA A 293 -3.27 -10.74 -10.17
CA ALA A 293 -3.21 -11.08 -11.59
C ALA A 293 -4.48 -10.66 -12.34
N MET A 294 -5.56 -10.37 -11.59
CA MET A 294 -6.87 -9.99 -12.09
C MET A 294 -7.22 -8.51 -11.87
N THR A 295 -6.38 -7.64 -11.30
CA THR A 295 -6.70 -6.20 -11.20
C THR A 295 -5.88 -5.39 -12.17
N ARG A 296 -6.55 -4.57 -13.00
CA ARG A 296 -5.91 -3.58 -13.87
C ARG A 296 -4.86 -2.75 -13.11
N ALA A 297 -3.67 -2.68 -13.71
CA ALA A 297 -2.98 -1.41 -13.93
C ALA A 297 -3.78 -0.56 -14.91
#